data_AF-A0A2G8HZ72-F1
#
_entry.id   AF-A0A2G8HZ72-F1
#
_cell.length_a   1.000
_cell.length_b   1.000
_cell.length_c   1.000
_cell.angle_alpha   90.00
_cell.angle_beta   90.00
_cell.angle_gamma   90.00
#
_symmetry.space_group_name_H-M   'P 1'
#
loop_
_entity.id
_entity.type
_entity.pdbx_description
1 polymer ?
#
loop_
_entity_poly.entity_id
_entity_poly.type
_entity_poly.pdbx_seq_one_letter_code
_entity_poly.pdbx_strand_id
1 'polypeptide(L)'
;MSKFLTLFVLLFTSLTLTSCGVKKNSKSDVDDNAAYIEAALSSKSCGGERVLDLNSRIIALEDSLSELKVFDPILKPQKRNFKSNRSSFSPIILSEVLIEESIEDIQNVITLKSETTVTNSEFREIKRRVQKLRINFDRWSFHQCHLTNLIDNNAKELNDFIELETMFCEENCLSTLMPDREILQKEKREKTINICSLFKRKSYCRVHYDIASIYGGEDEFVREILKQVRSFFNQEVFGMNESPLEIECEQTDKKVLTIPIYQNTNSVSLMNAISENWKRDDIEVKFKLGSSGARLELVDAGLSRVSLNDLSTIYLNKNLFGTERVKTIAHEFGHTLGFKDCYIEYFDTKSGEVVYYELERDKGNLMCSLEFGTKIPEKYLEKVVSKYCK
;
A
#
# COMPACT_ATOMS: atom_id res chain seq x y z
N MET A 1 19.63 10.61 -48.70
CA MET A 1 20.39 9.83 -47.71
C MET A 1 19.75 8.46 -47.56
N SER A 2 20.52 7.38 -47.64
CA SER A 2 20.01 6.01 -47.62
C SER A 2 19.37 5.68 -46.27
N LYS A 3 18.19 5.02 -46.28
CA LYS A 3 17.51 4.50 -45.08
C LYS A 3 18.45 3.65 -44.20
N PHE A 4 19.49 3.07 -44.80
CA PHE A 4 20.51 2.28 -44.13
C PHE A 4 21.41 3.13 -43.22
N LEU A 5 21.75 4.36 -43.63
CA LEU A 5 22.59 5.27 -42.83
C LEU A 5 21.82 5.78 -41.61
N THR A 6 20.52 6.04 -41.76
CA THR A 6 19.65 6.46 -40.66
C THR A 6 19.50 5.36 -39.60
N LEU A 7 19.36 4.10 -40.03
CA LEU A 7 19.29 2.95 -39.12
C LEU A 7 20.63 2.75 -38.37
N PHE A 8 21.75 2.92 -39.07
CA PHE A 8 23.09 2.76 -38.48
C PHE A 8 23.41 3.85 -37.44
N VAL A 9 23.00 5.10 -37.71
CA VAL A 9 23.14 6.22 -36.76
C VAL A 9 22.23 6.04 -35.54
N LEU A 10 21.03 5.49 -35.71
CA LEU A 10 20.13 5.14 -34.59
C LEU A 10 20.73 4.03 -33.70
N LEU A 11 21.32 2.99 -34.31
CA LEU A 11 21.97 1.90 -33.57
C LEU A 11 23.23 2.36 -32.82
N PHE A 12 24.02 3.25 -33.42
CA PHE A 12 25.26 3.73 -32.80
C PHE A 12 25.01 4.74 -31.68
N THR A 13 23.95 5.55 -31.79
CA THR A 13 23.52 6.45 -30.71
C THR A 13 22.88 5.69 -29.55
N SER A 14 22.19 4.56 -29.79
CA SER A 14 21.66 3.73 -28.69
C SER A 14 22.74 2.99 -27.92
N LEU A 15 23.83 2.58 -28.57
CA LEU A 15 24.93 1.83 -27.95
C LEU A 15 25.88 2.69 -27.10
N THR A 16 25.94 4.00 -27.33
CA THR A 16 26.84 4.91 -26.61
C THR A 16 26.22 5.55 -25.36
N LEU A 17 24.91 5.38 -25.14
CA LEU A 17 24.18 5.94 -24.00
C LEU A 17 23.98 4.97 -22.81
N THR A 18 24.47 3.73 -22.90
CA THR A 18 24.21 2.67 -21.90
C THR A 18 25.32 2.47 -20.86
N SER A 19 26.42 3.23 -20.89
CA SER A 19 27.64 2.93 -20.12
C SER A 19 27.86 3.74 -18.82
N CYS A 20 26.89 4.53 -18.36
CA CYS A 20 27.00 5.16 -17.04
C CYS A 20 25.79 4.76 -16.19
N GLY A 21 26.04 4.07 -15.08
CA GLY A 21 25.02 3.67 -14.12
C GLY A 21 24.10 4.83 -13.80
N VAL A 22 22.86 4.73 -14.25
CA VAL A 22 21.85 5.76 -14.07
C VAL A 22 21.38 5.68 -12.61
N LYS A 23 22.13 6.33 -11.70
CA LYS A 23 21.47 6.91 -10.52
C LYS A 23 20.41 7.87 -11.06
N LYS A 24 19.23 7.87 -10.46
CA LYS A 24 18.09 8.74 -10.79
C LYS A 24 18.61 10.17 -11.01
N ASN A 25 18.86 10.55 -12.26
CA ASN A 25 19.11 11.94 -12.64
C ASN A 25 17.72 12.58 -12.78
N SER A 26 16.90 12.52 -11.71
CA SER A 26 15.61 13.20 -11.60
C SER A 26 15.78 14.71 -11.44
N LYS A 27 16.99 15.25 -11.62
CA LYS A 27 17.22 16.65 -11.95
C LYS A 27 16.65 17.07 -13.32
N SER A 28 15.41 16.71 -13.64
CA SER A 28 14.55 17.63 -14.37
C SER A 28 13.97 18.62 -13.35
N ASP A 29 14.86 19.49 -12.86
CA ASP A 29 14.79 20.38 -11.68
C ASP A 29 13.67 21.44 -11.67
N VAL A 30 12.67 21.40 -12.56
CA VAL A 30 11.64 22.45 -12.62
C VAL A 30 10.31 21.99 -12.04
N ASP A 31 9.81 20.82 -12.47
CA ASP A 31 8.53 20.30 -12.00
C ASP A 31 8.63 19.78 -10.56
N ASP A 32 9.75 19.16 -10.19
CA ASP A 32 9.96 18.63 -8.84
C ASP A 32 10.07 19.79 -7.83
N ASN A 33 10.82 20.86 -8.16
CA ASN A 33 10.91 22.02 -7.27
C ASN A 33 9.56 22.71 -7.05
N ALA A 34 8.71 22.80 -8.09
CA ALA A 34 7.35 23.29 -7.94
C ALA A 34 6.52 22.37 -7.03
N ALA A 35 6.58 21.05 -7.25
CA ALA A 35 5.92 20.06 -6.40
C ALA A 35 6.35 20.17 -4.93
N TYR A 36 7.65 20.32 -4.66
CA TYR A 36 8.19 20.50 -3.32
C TYR A 36 7.73 21.80 -2.66
N ILE A 37 7.70 22.90 -3.42
CA ILE A 37 7.17 24.17 -2.94
C ILE A 37 5.68 24.02 -2.62
N GLU A 38 4.90 23.40 -3.50
CA GLU A 38 3.47 23.13 -3.29
C GLU A 38 3.25 22.27 -2.04
N ALA A 39 3.97 21.14 -1.89
CA ALA A 39 3.90 20.33 -0.67
C ALA A 39 4.31 21.11 0.58
N ALA A 40 5.39 21.90 0.53
CA ALA A 40 5.81 22.70 1.68
C ALA A 40 4.79 23.79 2.04
N LEU A 41 4.11 24.38 1.05
CA LEU A 41 3.01 25.32 1.26
C LEU A 41 1.78 24.63 1.85
N SER A 42 1.41 23.46 1.35
CA SER A 42 0.32 22.63 1.88
C SER A 42 0.63 22.15 3.31
N SER A 43 1.89 21.85 3.62
CA SER A 43 2.35 21.43 4.94
C SER A 43 2.28 22.51 6.02
N LYS A 44 1.99 23.77 5.68
CA LYS A 44 1.74 24.83 6.68
C LYS A 44 0.54 24.54 7.58
N SER A 45 -0.34 23.62 7.17
CA SER A 45 -1.46 23.13 7.96
C SER A 45 -1.05 22.12 9.04
N CYS A 46 0.19 21.61 9.03
CA CYS A 46 0.68 20.61 9.99
C CYS A 46 0.49 21.09 11.44
N GLY A 47 -0.38 20.41 12.19
CA GLY A 47 -0.72 20.77 13.56
C GLY A 47 -1.36 22.15 13.72
N GLY A 48 -1.84 22.75 12.62
CA GLY A 48 -2.50 24.05 12.63
C GLY A 48 -3.89 24.01 13.25
N GLU A 49 -4.49 25.19 13.42
CA GLU A 49 -5.84 25.38 14.00
C GLU A 49 -6.88 24.48 13.31
N ARG A 50 -6.76 24.32 11.98
CA ARG A 50 -7.67 23.48 11.20
C ARG A 50 -7.59 22.00 11.54
N VAL A 51 -6.38 21.45 11.75
CA VAL A 51 -6.21 20.04 12.16
C VAL A 51 -6.82 19.82 13.55
N LEU A 52 -6.65 20.79 14.46
CA LEU A 52 -7.21 20.74 15.82
C LEU A 52 -8.74 20.82 15.81
N ASP A 53 -9.33 21.67 14.97
CA ASP A 53 -10.77 21.79 14.76
C ASP A 53 -11.37 20.46 14.26
N LEU A 54 -10.82 19.91 13.16
CA LEU A 54 -11.28 18.64 12.61
C LEU A 54 -11.15 17.49 13.63
N ASN A 55 -10.03 17.41 14.36
CA ASN A 55 -9.86 16.41 15.41
C ASN A 55 -10.92 16.54 16.50
N SER A 56 -11.22 17.76 16.94
CA SER A 56 -12.22 18.03 17.98
C SER A 56 -13.62 17.63 17.53
N ARG A 57 -13.96 17.90 16.27
CA ARG A 57 -15.23 17.46 15.65
C ARG A 57 -15.33 15.93 15.58
N ILE A 58 -14.23 15.24 15.25
CA ILE A 58 -14.19 13.77 15.24
C ILE A 58 -14.37 13.19 16.65
N ILE A 59 -13.71 13.77 17.67
CA ILE A 59 -13.90 13.37 19.07
C ILE A 59 -15.37 13.56 19.48
N ALA A 60 -16.00 14.67 19.10
CA ALA A 60 -17.41 14.90 19.38
C ALA A 60 -18.34 13.86 18.72
N LEU A 61 -17.98 13.33 17.52
CA LEU A 61 -18.69 12.21 16.90
C LEU A 61 -18.52 10.90 17.69
N GLU A 62 -17.30 10.63 18.19
CA GLU A 62 -17.00 9.46 19.03
C GLU A 62 -17.82 9.51 20.34
N ASP A 63 -17.90 10.68 20.96
CA ASP A 63 -18.70 10.92 22.17
C ASP A 63 -20.20 10.77 21.88
N SER A 64 -20.71 11.41 20.83
CA SER A 64 -22.13 11.33 20.42
C SER A 64 -22.55 9.89 20.08
N LEU A 65 -21.65 9.11 19.49
CA LEU A 65 -21.88 7.69 19.21
C LEU A 65 -22.10 6.89 20.50
N SER A 66 -21.40 7.23 21.59
CA SER A 66 -21.53 6.55 22.89
C SER A 66 -22.88 6.80 23.56
N GLU A 67 -23.56 7.90 23.20
CA GLU A 67 -24.87 8.29 23.75
C GLU A 67 -26.06 7.64 23.01
N LEU A 68 -25.83 7.02 21.85
CA LEU A 68 -26.90 6.39 21.07
C LEU A 68 -27.53 5.21 21.83
N LYS A 69 -28.86 5.21 21.91
CA LYS A 69 -29.63 4.10 22.51
C LYS A 69 -29.67 2.91 21.56
N VAL A 70 -28.97 1.84 21.94
CA VAL A 70 -28.94 0.59 21.16
C VAL A 70 -30.03 -0.35 21.63
N PHE A 71 -30.90 -0.77 20.71
CA PHE A 71 -31.85 -1.85 20.98
C PHE A 71 -31.09 -3.17 20.89
N ASP A 72 -30.99 -3.89 22.00
CA ASP A 72 -30.46 -5.24 22.05
C ASP A 72 -31.61 -6.25 22.21
N PRO A 73 -32.32 -6.60 21.12
CA PRO A 73 -33.23 -7.73 21.20
C PRO A 73 -32.37 -8.96 21.47
N ILE A 74 -32.69 -9.69 22.53
CA ILE A 74 -32.09 -10.99 22.87
C ILE A 74 -32.21 -11.89 21.62
N LEU A 75 -31.19 -11.87 20.76
CA LEU A 75 -31.20 -12.54 19.46
C LEU A 75 -30.22 -13.68 19.50
N LYS A 76 -30.76 -14.89 19.29
CA LYS A 76 -30.00 -16.10 18.99
C LYS A 76 -29.02 -15.81 17.85
N PRO A 77 -27.78 -16.33 17.91
CA PRO A 77 -26.75 -16.03 16.93
C PRO A 77 -27.16 -16.51 15.53
N GLN A 78 -27.64 -15.59 14.68
CA GLN A 78 -27.81 -15.86 13.26
C GLN A 78 -26.44 -15.69 12.58
N LYS A 79 -25.93 -16.77 12.00
CA LYS A 79 -24.80 -16.74 11.07
C LYS A 79 -25.21 -15.94 9.83
N ARG A 80 -24.98 -14.63 9.82
CA ARG A 80 -25.15 -13.80 8.62
C ARG A 80 -23.89 -13.90 7.77
N ASN A 81 -24.04 -14.51 6.59
CA ASN A 81 -23.08 -14.39 5.50
C ASN A 81 -23.18 -12.98 4.93
N PHE A 82 -22.36 -12.05 5.46
CA PHE A 82 -22.15 -10.75 4.82
C PHE A 82 -21.38 -10.99 3.51
N LYS A 83 -22.10 -11.15 2.40
CA LYS A 83 -21.52 -10.89 1.08
C LYS A 83 -21.43 -9.38 0.91
N SER A 84 -20.29 -8.79 1.30
CA SER A 84 -20.06 -7.39 0.99
C SER A 84 -19.80 -7.26 -0.50
N ASN A 85 -20.69 -6.59 -1.24
CA ASN A 85 -20.42 -6.11 -2.60
C ASN A 85 -19.40 -4.95 -2.53
N ARG A 86 -18.16 -5.25 -2.14
CA ARG A 86 -17.04 -4.29 -2.15
C ARG A 86 -16.09 -4.70 -3.27
N SER A 87 -16.50 -4.48 -4.52
CA SER A 87 -15.67 -4.76 -5.70
C SER A 87 -15.04 -3.50 -6.31
N SER A 88 -15.29 -2.30 -5.80
CA SER A 88 -14.60 -1.11 -6.30
C SER A 88 -13.36 -0.84 -5.46
N PHE A 89 -12.22 -1.31 -5.97
CA PHE A 89 -10.94 -0.73 -5.61
C PHE A 89 -10.96 0.71 -6.15
N SER A 90 -11.18 1.64 -5.25
CA SER A 90 -11.01 3.06 -5.50
C SER A 90 -9.86 3.53 -4.61
N PRO A 91 -9.00 4.44 -5.09
CA PRO A 91 -8.05 5.10 -4.21
C PRO A 91 -8.78 5.67 -3.00
N ILE A 92 -8.14 5.57 -1.84
CA ILE A 92 -8.53 6.41 -0.72
C ILE A 92 -7.88 7.76 -0.97
N ILE A 93 -8.71 8.72 -1.36
CA ILE A 93 -8.32 10.11 -1.49
C ILE A 93 -8.49 10.75 -0.12
N LEU A 94 -7.42 11.36 0.36
CA LEU A 94 -7.36 12.02 1.66
C LEU A 94 -7.13 13.50 1.42
N SER A 95 -8.17 14.29 1.65
CA SER A 95 -8.14 15.74 1.57
C SER A 95 -8.95 16.34 2.71
N GLU A 96 -8.67 17.60 3.02
CA GLU A 96 -9.38 18.35 4.07
C GLU A 96 -10.89 18.36 3.79
N VAL A 97 -11.26 18.67 2.54
CA VAL A 97 -12.67 18.73 2.07
C VAL A 97 -13.37 17.39 2.28
N LEU A 98 -12.75 16.27 1.87
CA LEU A 98 -13.37 14.94 2.01
C LEU A 98 -13.52 14.51 3.47
N ILE A 99 -12.60 14.93 4.35
CA ILE A 99 -12.71 14.69 5.79
C ILE A 99 -13.88 15.47 6.37
N GLU A 100 -14.05 16.74 5.99
CA GLU A 100 -15.17 17.57 6.42
C GLU A 100 -16.52 17.03 5.96
N GLU A 101 -16.64 16.69 4.68
CA GLU A 101 -17.84 16.07 4.12
C GLU A 101 -18.19 14.78 4.88
N SER A 102 -17.17 13.97 5.21
CA SER A 102 -17.36 12.75 6.00
C SER A 102 -17.80 13.04 7.44
N ILE A 103 -17.26 14.08 8.08
CA ILE A 103 -17.71 14.53 9.41
C ILE A 103 -19.19 14.92 9.35
N GLU A 104 -19.57 15.75 8.39
CA GLU A 104 -20.95 16.25 8.24
C GLU A 104 -21.94 15.13 7.95
N ASP A 105 -21.61 14.23 7.03
CA ASP A 105 -22.45 13.08 6.70
C ASP A 105 -22.65 12.16 7.91
N ILE A 106 -21.58 11.85 8.67
CA ILE A 106 -21.70 11.02 9.88
C ILE A 106 -22.47 11.76 10.98
N GLN A 107 -22.22 13.05 11.18
CA GLN A 107 -22.95 13.87 12.15
C GLN A 107 -24.45 13.85 11.86
N ASN A 108 -24.84 14.05 10.60
CA ASN A 108 -26.24 14.01 10.17
C ASN A 108 -26.88 12.64 10.45
N VAL A 109 -26.16 11.55 10.20
CA VAL A 109 -26.63 10.18 10.51
C VAL A 109 -26.81 9.99 12.02
N ILE A 110 -25.87 10.43 12.85
CA ILE A 110 -25.96 10.33 14.31
C ILE A 110 -27.12 11.18 14.84
N THR A 111 -27.26 12.43 14.38
CA THR A 111 -28.35 13.33 14.79
C THR A 111 -29.72 12.79 14.40
N LEU A 112 -29.89 12.25 13.19
CA LEU A 112 -31.15 11.62 12.78
C LEU A 112 -31.49 10.40 13.66
N LYS A 113 -30.46 9.68 14.12
CA LYS A 113 -30.62 8.45 14.89
C LYS A 113 -30.72 8.67 16.39
N SER A 114 -30.28 9.80 16.95
CA SER A 114 -30.30 10.07 18.40
C SER A 114 -31.72 10.12 18.99
N GLU A 115 -32.70 10.47 18.17
CA GLU A 115 -34.12 10.49 18.56
C GLU A 115 -34.80 9.11 18.49
N THR A 116 -34.11 8.10 17.95
CA THR A 116 -34.66 6.77 17.70
C THR A 116 -33.78 5.66 18.29
N THR A 117 -34.35 4.51 18.59
CA THR A 117 -33.54 3.37 19.02
C THR A 117 -32.85 2.73 17.82
N VAL A 118 -31.53 2.58 17.88
CA VAL A 118 -30.70 2.06 16.79
C VAL A 118 -30.55 0.55 16.93
N THR A 119 -30.64 -0.19 15.83
CA THR A 119 -30.35 -1.64 15.86
C THR A 119 -28.86 -1.90 16.06
N ASN A 120 -28.51 -3.03 16.67
CA ASN A 120 -27.09 -3.47 16.78
C ASN A 120 -26.32 -3.43 15.45
N SER A 121 -26.97 -3.74 14.32
CA SER A 121 -26.34 -3.68 13.00
C SER A 121 -26.07 -2.26 12.53
N GLU A 122 -27.02 -1.34 12.72
CA GLU A 122 -26.85 0.08 12.37
C GLU A 122 -25.78 0.72 13.25
N PHE A 123 -25.81 0.46 14.56
CA PHE A 123 -24.80 0.96 15.49
C PHE A 123 -23.39 0.53 15.08
N ARG A 124 -23.21 -0.76 14.72
CA ARG A 124 -21.92 -1.26 14.22
C ARG A 124 -21.49 -0.59 12.92
N GLU A 125 -22.42 -0.27 12.03
CA GLU A 125 -22.10 0.42 10.78
C GLU A 125 -21.67 1.87 11.04
N ILE A 126 -22.41 2.61 11.87
CA ILE A 126 -22.04 3.98 12.26
C ILE A 126 -20.68 3.97 12.97
N LYS A 127 -20.47 3.06 13.92
CA LYS A 127 -19.19 2.88 14.61
C LYS A 127 -18.05 2.62 13.63
N ARG A 128 -18.24 1.74 12.65
CA ARG A 128 -17.24 1.46 11.61
C ARG A 128 -16.93 2.72 10.79
N ARG A 129 -17.94 3.52 10.45
CA ARG A 129 -17.76 4.78 9.70
C ARG A 129 -16.96 5.81 10.51
N VAL A 130 -17.26 5.99 11.79
CA VAL A 130 -16.50 6.87 12.71
C VAL A 130 -15.05 6.40 12.84
N GLN A 131 -14.83 5.10 13.05
CA GLN A 131 -13.48 4.52 13.12
C GLN A 131 -12.69 4.73 11.81
N LYS A 132 -13.33 4.52 10.65
CA LYS A 132 -12.70 4.76 9.35
C LYS A 132 -12.36 6.24 9.16
N LEU A 133 -13.24 7.16 9.55
CA LEU A 133 -12.98 8.59 9.53
C LEU A 133 -11.76 8.95 10.39
N ARG A 134 -11.68 8.41 11.62
CA ARG A 134 -10.52 8.61 12.50
C ARG A 134 -9.21 8.13 11.87
N ILE A 135 -9.20 6.92 11.30
CA ILE A 135 -8.01 6.38 10.61
C ILE A 135 -7.60 7.27 9.43
N ASN A 136 -8.56 7.69 8.61
CA ASN A 136 -8.31 8.59 7.48
C ASN A 136 -7.77 9.94 7.93
N PHE A 137 -8.32 10.51 9.01
CA PHE A 137 -7.87 11.76 9.59
C PHE A 137 -6.46 11.66 10.18
N ASP A 138 -6.17 10.61 10.96
CA ASP A 138 -4.86 10.38 11.56
C ASP A 138 -3.78 10.24 10.46
N ARG A 139 -4.09 9.50 9.40
CA ARG A 139 -3.20 9.39 8.24
C ARG A 139 -3.03 10.73 7.52
N TRP A 140 -4.12 11.40 7.17
CA TRP A 140 -4.07 12.70 6.49
C TRP A 140 -3.26 13.73 7.29
N SER A 141 -3.56 13.89 8.58
CA SER A 141 -2.92 14.86 9.47
C SER A 141 -1.43 14.54 9.68
N PHE A 142 -1.07 13.27 9.79
CA PHE A 142 0.34 12.83 9.78
C PHE A 142 1.04 13.27 8.49
N HIS A 143 0.43 13.01 7.33
CA HIS A 143 1.05 13.37 6.05
C HIS A 143 1.12 14.87 5.81
N GLN A 144 0.23 15.70 6.38
CA GLN A 144 0.37 17.15 6.30
C GLN A 144 1.74 17.61 6.80
N CYS A 145 2.32 16.92 7.78
CA CYS A 145 3.66 17.23 8.30
C CYS A 145 4.82 16.66 7.45
N HIS A 146 4.51 15.79 6.49
CA HIS A 146 5.47 14.95 5.78
C HIS A 146 5.20 14.87 4.27
N LEU A 147 4.50 15.83 3.67
CA LEU A 147 4.09 15.80 2.26
C LEU A 147 5.29 15.72 1.31
N THR A 148 6.43 16.33 1.66
CA THR A 148 7.65 16.25 0.86
C THR A 148 8.15 14.81 0.71
N ASN A 149 7.96 13.95 1.72
CA ASN A 149 8.35 12.54 1.65
C ASN A 149 7.50 11.76 0.65
N LEU A 150 6.30 12.25 0.33
CA LEU A 150 5.39 11.66 -0.64
C LEU A 150 5.65 12.14 -2.08
N ILE A 151 6.60 13.05 -2.29
CA ILE A 151 7.06 13.48 -3.62
C ILE A 151 8.26 12.65 -4.07
N ASP A 152 9.15 12.31 -3.14
CA ASP A 152 10.41 11.64 -3.44
C ASP A 152 10.31 10.14 -3.72
N ASN A 153 9.17 9.55 -3.40
CA ASN A 153 8.95 8.14 -3.63
C ASN A 153 8.56 7.93 -5.10
N ASN A 154 8.93 6.79 -5.68
CA ASN A 154 8.51 6.44 -7.06
C ASN A 154 6.99 6.19 -7.16
N ALA A 155 6.20 6.54 -6.14
CA ALA A 155 4.81 6.11 -5.99
C ALA A 155 3.91 6.72 -7.04
N LYS A 156 4.19 7.94 -7.50
CA LYS A 156 3.47 8.55 -8.62
C LYS A 156 3.70 7.78 -9.92
N GLU A 157 4.94 7.42 -10.23
CA GLU A 157 5.25 6.59 -11.38
C GLU A 157 4.65 5.18 -11.24
N LEU A 158 4.68 4.59 -10.05
CA LEU A 158 4.03 3.28 -9.81
C LEU A 158 2.50 3.37 -9.95
N ASN A 159 1.88 4.50 -9.59
CA ASN A 159 0.47 4.75 -9.86
C ASN A 159 0.19 4.92 -11.36
N ASP A 160 1.00 5.71 -12.06
CA ASP A 160 0.90 5.86 -13.51
C ASP A 160 1.04 4.51 -14.23
N PHE A 161 1.86 3.61 -13.67
CA PHE A 161 1.96 2.23 -14.15
C PHE A 161 0.67 1.44 -13.92
N ILE A 162 0.04 1.51 -12.76
CA ILE A 162 -1.22 0.80 -12.47
C ILE A 162 -2.35 1.27 -13.40
N GLU A 163 -2.48 2.58 -13.59
CA GLU A 163 -3.51 3.15 -14.46
C GLU A 163 -3.30 2.73 -15.93
N LEU A 164 -2.07 2.84 -16.44
CA LEU A 164 -1.75 2.41 -17.80
C LEU A 164 -1.85 0.89 -17.97
N GLU A 165 -1.42 0.10 -16.99
CA GLU A 165 -1.53 -1.35 -17.04
C GLU A 165 -3.00 -1.78 -17.09
N THR A 166 -3.89 -1.10 -16.37
CA THR A 166 -5.33 -1.38 -16.42
C THR A 166 -5.91 -1.18 -17.82
N MET A 167 -5.42 -0.19 -18.57
CA MET A 167 -5.87 0.09 -19.93
C MET A 167 -5.28 -0.87 -20.99
N PHE A 168 -4.03 -1.30 -20.82
CA PHE A 168 -3.27 -2.01 -21.87
C PHE A 168 -3.08 -3.50 -21.64
N CYS A 169 -3.44 -4.02 -20.47
CA CYS A 169 -3.11 -5.38 -20.12
C CYS A 169 -4.15 -6.38 -20.61
N GLU A 170 -3.65 -7.45 -21.24
CA GLU A 170 -4.47 -8.53 -21.81
C GLU A 170 -4.53 -9.76 -20.89
N GLU A 171 -3.42 -10.14 -20.24
CA GLU A 171 -3.32 -11.31 -19.36
C GLU A 171 -2.39 -11.05 -18.16
N ASN A 172 -2.68 -11.71 -17.02
CA ASN A 172 -1.93 -11.61 -15.75
C ASN A 172 -1.78 -10.18 -15.23
N CYS A 173 -2.80 -9.38 -15.46
CA CYS A 173 -2.82 -7.98 -15.06
C CYS A 173 -2.97 -7.86 -13.55
N LEU A 174 -2.42 -6.79 -12.99
CA LEU A 174 -2.90 -6.34 -11.69
C LEU A 174 -4.40 -5.97 -11.77
N SER A 175 -4.92 -5.68 -12.96
CA SER A 175 -6.15 -4.95 -13.33
C SER A 175 -7.54 -5.55 -13.02
N THR A 176 -7.76 -6.25 -11.92
CA THR A 176 -9.11 -6.16 -11.30
C THR A 176 -9.30 -4.84 -10.53
N LEU A 177 -8.29 -3.95 -10.55
CA LEU A 177 -8.07 -2.94 -9.53
C LEU A 177 -8.54 -1.53 -9.87
N MET A 178 -8.91 -1.11 -11.08
CA MET A 178 -9.37 0.28 -11.23
C MET A 178 -10.66 0.38 -12.07
N PRO A 179 -11.59 1.27 -11.70
CA PRO A 179 -12.76 1.54 -12.53
C PRO A 179 -12.29 2.03 -13.90
N ASP A 180 -13.02 1.64 -14.95
CA ASP A 180 -12.78 2.04 -16.33
C ASP A 180 -12.81 3.57 -16.45
N ARG A 181 -11.66 4.22 -16.24
CA ARG A 181 -11.46 5.63 -16.51
C ARG A 181 -10.76 5.75 -17.86
N GLU A 182 -11.38 6.47 -18.77
CA GLU A 182 -10.74 6.83 -20.03
C GLU A 182 -9.54 7.76 -19.75
N ILE A 183 -8.35 7.32 -20.17
CA ILE A 183 -7.12 8.10 -20.08
C ILE A 183 -6.99 8.93 -21.37
N LEU A 184 -7.04 10.25 -21.24
CA LEU A 184 -6.88 11.16 -22.38
C LEU A 184 -5.50 11.01 -23.01
N GLN A 185 -5.35 11.23 -24.32
CA GLN A 185 -4.07 11.07 -25.02
C GLN A 185 -2.91 11.88 -24.40
N LYS A 186 -3.19 13.14 -23.99
CA LYS A 186 -2.20 13.97 -23.30
C LYS A 186 -1.76 13.38 -21.96
N GLU A 187 -2.70 12.79 -21.23
CA GLU A 187 -2.43 12.12 -19.95
C GLU A 187 -1.65 10.82 -20.16
N LYS A 188 -2.07 9.99 -21.13
CA LYS A 188 -1.36 8.78 -21.54
C LYS A 188 0.10 9.05 -21.87
N ARG A 189 0.40 10.12 -22.60
CA ARG A 189 1.77 10.55 -22.90
C ARG A 189 2.58 10.82 -21.63
N GLU A 190 2.08 11.67 -20.75
CA GLU A 190 2.82 12.03 -19.53
C GLU A 190 3.01 10.82 -18.61
N LYS A 191 1.98 9.99 -18.42
CA LYS A 191 2.07 8.74 -17.66
C LYS A 191 3.12 7.80 -18.25
N THR A 192 3.14 7.62 -19.56
CA THR A 192 4.14 6.76 -20.24
C THR A 192 5.56 7.29 -20.04
N ILE A 193 5.76 8.60 -20.14
CA ILE A 193 7.04 9.25 -19.90
C ILE A 193 7.49 9.05 -18.44
N ASN A 194 6.58 9.23 -17.47
CA ASN A 194 6.86 9.06 -16.05
C ASN A 194 7.29 7.63 -15.75
N ILE A 195 6.54 6.61 -16.19
CA ILE A 195 6.91 5.20 -15.92
C ILE A 195 8.20 4.79 -16.64
N CYS A 196 8.44 5.28 -17.85
CA CYS A 196 9.70 5.05 -18.56
C CYS A 196 10.89 5.67 -17.82
N SER A 197 10.67 6.78 -17.11
CA SER A 197 11.72 7.48 -16.37
C SER A 197 12.24 6.71 -15.15
N LEU A 198 11.56 5.64 -14.73
CA LEU A 198 12.04 4.72 -13.69
C LEU A 198 13.36 4.02 -14.07
N PHE A 199 13.64 3.86 -15.37
CA PHE A 199 14.82 3.13 -15.85
C PHE A 199 15.52 3.78 -17.06
N LYS A 200 14.97 4.86 -17.63
CA LYS A 200 15.60 5.70 -18.67
C LYS A 200 15.56 7.17 -18.27
N ARG A 201 16.29 8.02 -19.01
CA ARG A 201 16.21 9.48 -18.81
C ARG A 201 14.87 10.00 -19.32
N LYS A 202 14.23 10.94 -18.60
CA LYS A 202 12.92 11.53 -18.98
C LYS A 202 12.93 12.12 -20.40
N SER A 203 14.04 12.73 -20.83
CA SER A 203 14.20 13.25 -22.20
C SER A 203 14.20 12.16 -23.28
N TYR A 204 14.84 11.02 -23.00
CA TYR A 204 14.79 9.83 -23.87
C TYR A 204 13.35 9.34 -24.01
N CYS A 205 12.65 9.17 -22.88
CA CYS A 205 11.27 8.71 -22.87
C CYS A 205 10.35 9.63 -23.68
N ARG A 206 10.52 10.95 -23.52
CA ARG A 206 9.76 11.96 -24.26
C ARG A 206 9.98 11.85 -25.77
N VAL A 207 11.24 11.86 -26.21
CA VAL A 207 11.58 11.78 -27.64
C VAL A 207 11.09 10.48 -28.26
N HIS A 208 11.29 9.34 -27.60
CA HIS A 208 10.88 8.04 -28.14
C HIS A 208 9.37 7.88 -28.19
N TYR A 209 8.64 8.38 -27.19
CA TYR A 209 7.18 8.41 -27.24
C TYR A 209 6.68 9.28 -28.40
N ASP A 210 7.23 10.49 -28.55
CA ASP A 210 6.83 11.42 -29.61
C ASP A 210 7.11 10.85 -31.02
N ILE A 211 8.26 10.16 -31.19
CA ILE A 211 8.57 9.43 -32.42
C ILE A 211 7.53 8.31 -32.65
N ALA A 212 7.25 7.48 -31.64
CA ALA A 212 6.27 6.40 -31.77
C ALA A 212 4.89 6.95 -32.18
N SER A 213 4.45 8.04 -31.56
CA SER A 213 3.18 8.71 -31.88
C SER A 213 3.12 9.24 -33.32
N ILE A 214 4.22 9.81 -33.85
CA ILE A 214 4.28 10.28 -35.25
C ILE A 214 4.08 9.11 -36.25
N TYR A 215 4.54 7.91 -35.89
CA TYR A 215 4.43 6.72 -36.74
C TYR A 215 3.23 5.82 -36.39
N GLY A 216 2.34 6.24 -35.47
CA GLY A 216 1.18 5.44 -35.04
C GLY A 216 1.52 4.19 -34.24
N GLY A 217 2.70 4.17 -33.60
CA GLY A 217 3.22 3.07 -32.78
C GLY A 217 3.17 3.35 -31.27
N GLU A 218 2.39 4.32 -30.81
CA GLU A 218 2.36 4.72 -29.40
C GLU A 218 1.89 3.60 -28.46
N ASP A 219 0.92 2.78 -28.87
CA ASP A 219 0.38 1.67 -28.06
C ASP A 219 1.41 0.55 -27.90
N GLU A 220 2.13 0.23 -28.96
CA GLU A 220 3.23 -0.74 -28.93
C GLU A 220 4.34 -0.27 -27.99
N PHE A 221 4.72 1.01 -28.10
CA PHE A 221 5.70 1.61 -27.20
C PHE A 221 5.24 1.57 -25.73
N VAL A 222 3.98 1.90 -25.43
CA VAL A 222 3.44 1.82 -24.06
C VAL A 222 3.55 0.38 -23.53
N ARG A 223 3.16 -0.62 -24.32
CA ARG A 223 3.22 -2.04 -23.92
C ARG A 223 4.66 -2.50 -23.66
N GLU A 224 5.63 -2.08 -24.49
CA GLU A 224 7.04 -2.37 -24.26
C GLU A 224 7.57 -1.76 -22.96
N ILE A 225 7.17 -0.53 -22.65
CA ILE A 225 7.53 0.14 -21.40
C ILE A 225 6.88 -0.56 -20.21
N LEU A 226 5.57 -0.86 -20.27
CA LEU A 226 4.85 -1.58 -19.22
C LEU A 226 5.51 -2.94 -18.90
N LYS A 227 5.93 -3.70 -19.92
CA LYS A 227 6.64 -4.97 -19.72
C LYS A 227 7.94 -4.79 -18.93
N GLN A 228 8.70 -3.73 -19.20
CA GLN A 228 9.94 -3.43 -18.47
C GLN A 228 9.65 -2.96 -17.05
N VAL A 229 8.67 -2.07 -16.86
CA VAL A 229 8.29 -1.53 -15.55
C VAL A 229 7.71 -2.60 -14.64
N ARG A 230 6.98 -3.59 -15.18
CA ARG A 230 6.36 -4.65 -14.37
C ARG A 230 7.38 -5.40 -13.50
N SER A 231 8.59 -5.65 -14.00
CA SER A 231 9.66 -6.26 -13.19
C SER A 231 10.08 -5.35 -12.04
N PHE A 232 10.26 -4.06 -12.33
CA PHE A 232 10.60 -3.05 -11.33
C PHE A 232 9.48 -2.91 -10.28
N PHE A 233 8.22 -2.82 -10.71
CA PHE A 233 7.06 -2.77 -9.84
C PHE A 233 6.99 -3.99 -8.91
N ASN A 234 7.12 -5.20 -9.45
CA ASN A 234 7.10 -6.43 -8.67
C ASN A 234 8.24 -6.52 -7.65
N GLN A 235 9.39 -5.92 -7.95
CA GLN A 235 10.50 -5.82 -7.02
C GLN A 235 10.28 -4.73 -5.97
N GLU A 236 9.81 -3.55 -6.36
CA GLU A 236 9.65 -2.43 -5.44
C GLU A 236 8.50 -2.62 -4.46
N VAL A 237 7.40 -3.21 -4.93
CA VAL A 237 6.15 -3.36 -4.16
C VAL A 237 6.06 -4.74 -3.50
N PHE A 238 6.37 -5.80 -4.24
CA PHE A 238 6.24 -7.18 -3.76
C PHE A 238 7.61 -7.84 -3.52
N GLY A 239 8.70 -7.07 -3.53
CA GLY A 239 10.04 -7.57 -3.26
C GLY A 239 10.26 -7.91 -1.78
N MET A 240 11.33 -8.67 -1.57
CA MET A 240 11.80 -9.08 -0.25
C MET A 240 13.23 -8.56 -0.10
N ASN A 241 13.43 -7.65 0.85
CA ASN A 241 14.74 -7.14 1.21
C ASN A 241 15.54 -8.18 2.02
N GLU A 242 16.75 -7.81 2.42
CA GLU A 242 17.49 -8.63 3.38
C GLU A 242 16.79 -8.67 4.74
N SER A 243 16.71 -9.88 5.29
CA SER A 243 16.10 -10.15 6.60
C SER A 243 17.22 -10.51 7.56
N PRO A 244 17.18 -10.04 8.82
CA PRO A 244 18.16 -10.43 9.82
C PRO A 244 17.93 -11.85 10.35
N LEU A 245 16.85 -12.52 9.94
CA LEU A 245 16.49 -13.83 10.46
C LEU A 245 17.26 -14.94 9.74
N GLU A 246 17.97 -15.74 10.52
CA GLU A 246 18.65 -16.97 10.08
C GLU A 246 17.63 -18.11 9.97
N ILE A 247 16.77 -18.05 8.94
CA ILE A 247 15.78 -19.10 8.68
C ILE A 247 16.47 -20.27 7.99
N GLU A 248 16.38 -21.44 8.62
CA GLU A 248 16.84 -22.71 8.06
C GLU A 248 15.71 -23.30 7.20
N CYS A 249 16.04 -23.91 6.06
CA CYS A 249 15.07 -24.66 5.26
C CYS A 249 15.55 -26.07 4.94
N GLU A 250 14.66 -27.04 5.12
CA GLU A 250 14.86 -28.43 4.72
C GLU A 250 13.86 -28.80 3.63
N GLN A 251 14.36 -29.45 2.57
CA GLN A 251 13.52 -29.98 1.51
C GLN A 251 13.29 -31.48 1.74
N THR A 252 12.07 -31.83 2.12
CA THR A 252 11.59 -33.21 2.28
C THR A 252 10.44 -33.45 1.27
N ASP A 253 9.43 -34.23 1.65
CA ASP A 253 8.14 -34.26 0.93
C ASP A 253 7.44 -32.89 0.97
N LYS A 254 7.78 -32.06 1.98
CA LYS A 254 7.38 -30.66 2.11
C LYS A 254 8.61 -29.77 2.29
N LYS A 255 8.43 -28.47 2.05
CA LYS A 255 9.42 -27.45 2.40
C LYS A 255 9.22 -27.08 3.86
N VAL A 256 10.21 -27.35 4.70
CA VAL A 256 10.13 -27.10 6.14
C VAL A 256 10.97 -25.88 6.46
N LEU A 257 10.32 -24.78 6.85
CA LEU A 257 10.97 -23.54 7.27
C LEU A 257 11.10 -23.54 8.81
N THR A 258 12.33 -23.51 9.32
CA THR A 258 12.60 -23.40 10.75
C THR A 258 12.94 -21.95 11.09
N ILE A 259 12.01 -21.27 11.75
CA ILE A 259 12.13 -19.85 12.08
C ILE A 259 12.73 -19.69 13.48
N PRO A 260 13.82 -18.93 13.65
CA PRO A 260 14.36 -18.62 14.97
C PRO A 260 13.44 -17.65 15.71
N ILE A 261 13.07 -17.98 16.94
CA ILE A 261 12.18 -17.18 17.79
C ILE A 261 12.90 -16.85 19.10
N TYR A 262 12.94 -15.55 19.44
CA TYR A 262 13.43 -15.11 20.73
C TYR A 262 12.48 -15.59 21.85
N GLN A 263 13.00 -16.39 22.78
CA GLN A 263 12.20 -16.98 23.84
C GLN A 263 11.83 -15.93 24.90
N ASN A 264 10.58 -15.49 24.89
CA ASN A 264 10.00 -14.63 25.93
C ASN A 264 8.53 -15.01 26.20
N THR A 265 7.86 -14.25 27.07
CA THR A 265 6.45 -14.46 27.44
C THR A 265 5.47 -14.32 26.27
N ASN A 266 5.85 -13.64 25.18
CA ASN A 266 5.01 -13.41 24.00
C ASN A 266 5.31 -14.37 22.84
N SER A 267 6.34 -15.22 22.95
CA SER A 267 6.79 -16.14 21.90
C SER A 267 5.67 -17.05 21.38
N VAL A 268 4.80 -17.55 22.27
CA VAL A 268 3.65 -18.39 21.88
C VAL A 268 2.67 -17.63 20.99
N SER A 269 2.37 -16.37 21.32
CA SER A 269 1.48 -15.53 20.51
C SER A 269 2.08 -15.27 19.12
N LEU A 270 3.40 -15.09 19.03
CA LEU A 270 4.12 -14.91 17.78
C LEU A 270 4.07 -16.19 16.93
N MET A 271 4.45 -17.34 17.50
CA MET A 271 4.44 -18.63 16.81
C MET A 271 3.06 -19.00 16.28
N ASN A 272 1.99 -18.75 17.06
CA ASN A 272 0.62 -19.00 16.63
C ASN A 272 0.26 -18.16 15.40
N ALA A 273 0.53 -16.85 15.42
CA ALA A 273 0.21 -15.97 14.31
C ALA A 273 0.98 -16.33 13.02
N ILE A 274 2.26 -16.69 13.16
CA ILE A 274 3.07 -17.17 12.03
C ILE A 274 2.48 -18.48 11.49
N SER A 275 2.22 -19.45 12.36
CA SER A 275 1.68 -20.77 11.96
C SER A 275 0.33 -20.68 11.26
N GLU A 276 -0.51 -19.71 11.63
CA GLU A 276 -1.83 -19.55 11.04
C GLU A 276 -1.78 -18.91 9.65
N ASN A 277 -0.82 -18.02 9.40
CA ASN A 277 -0.82 -17.15 8.21
C ASN A 277 0.31 -17.43 7.21
N TRP A 278 1.39 -18.07 7.64
CA TRP A 278 2.61 -18.28 6.84
C TRP A 278 2.87 -19.77 6.50
N LYS A 279 1.83 -20.62 6.57
CA LYS A 279 1.88 -22.03 6.15
C LYS A 279 1.07 -22.27 4.88
N ARG A 280 1.38 -23.35 4.17
CA ARG A 280 0.62 -23.88 3.04
C ARG A 280 0.71 -25.41 3.05
N ASP A 281 -0.09 -26.12 2.27
CA ASP A 281 -0.09 -27.58 2.30
C ASP A 281 1.29 -28.20 1.98
N ASP A 282 2.10 -27.53 1.16
CA ASP A 282 3.47 -27.88 0.76
C ASP A 282 4.56 -27.16 1.60
N ILE A 283 4.19 -26.28 2.53
CA ILE A 283 5.11 -25.49 3.37
C ILE A 283 4.76 -25.68 4.85
N GLU A 284 5.64 -26.35 5.57
CA GLU A 284 5.57 -26.51 7.01
C GLU A 284 6.42 -25.44 7.71
N VAL A 285 5.92 -24.90 8.81
CA VAL A 285 6.66 -23.93 9.64
C VAL A 285 6.97 -24.56 10.99
N LYS A 286 8.25 -24.59 11.35
CA LYS A 286 8.78 -25.00 12.65
C LYS A 286 9.47 -23.82 13.33
N PHE A 287 9.68 -23.96 14.64
CA PHE A 287 10.27 -22.89 15.46
C PHE A 287 11.47 -23.41 16.24
N LYS A 288 12.52 -22.59 16.28
CA LYS A 288 13.71 -22.80 17.10
C LYS A 288 13.75 -21.70 18.15
N LEU A 289 13.38 -22.04 19.39
CA LEU A 289 13.43 -21.11 20.51
C LEU A 289 14.88 -20.89 20.94
N GLY A 290 15.27 -19.63 21.13
CA GLY A 290 16.62 -19.27 21.55
C GLY A 290 16.72 -17.85 22.10
N SER A 291 17.95 -17.35 22.25
CA SER A 291 18.24 -15.98 22.67
C SER A 291 18.32 -14.98 21.52
N SER A 292 18.03 -15.41 20.29
CA SER A 292 18.00 -14.62 19.06
C SER A 292 16.84 -15.07 18.16
N GLY A 293 16.49 -14.25 17.18
CA GLY A 293 15.40 -14.51 16.23
C GLY A 293 14.29 -13.48 16.32
N ALA A 294 13.15 -13.77 15.67
CA ALA A 294 12.01 -12.88 15.68
C ALA A 294 11.47 -12.75 17.11
N ARG A 295 11.20 -11.50 17.53
CA ARG A 295 10.80 -11.15 18.89
C ARG A 295 9.53 -10.32 18.87
N LEU A 296 8.64 -10.58 19.82
CA LEU A 296 7.42 -9.80 20.04
C LEU A 296 7.48 -9.05 21.36
N GLU A 297 7.41 -7.72 21.29
CA GLU A 297 7.37 -6.80 22.43
C GLU A 297 6.04 -6.05 22.44
N LEU A 298 5.42 -5.93 23.63
CA LEU A 298 4.17 -5.19 23.76
C LEU A 298 4.45 -3.75 24.11
N VAL A 299 3.75 -2.82 23.47
CA VAL A 299 3.83 -1.38 23.75
C VAL A 299 2.49 -0.85 24.25
N ASP A 300 2.55 0.14 25.14
CA ASP A 300 1.36 0.70 25.78
C ASP A 300 0.54 1.59 24.84
N ALA A 301 1.21 2.24 23.89
CA ALA A 301 0.63 3.19 22.94
C ALA A 301 1.39 3.16 21.61
N GLY A 302 0.75 3.73 20.58
CA GLY A 302 1.30 3.81 19.22
C GLY A 302 0.84 2.69 18.30
N LEU A 303 1.24 2.78 17.03
CA LEU A 303 0.97 1.76 16.02
C LEU A 303 1.88 0.55 16.23
N SER A 304 1.36 -0.63 15.92
CA SER A 304 2.20 -1.82 15.78
C SER A 304 3.15 -1.62 14.61
N ARG A 305 4.40 -2.07 14.75
CA ARG A 305 5.45 -1.84 13.77
C ARG A 305 6.66 -2.77 13.95
N VAL A 306 7.44 -2.92 12.89
CA VAL A 306 8.84 -3.35 12.93
C VAL A 306 9.76 -2.13 12.84
N SER A 307 10.80 -2.09 13.68
CA SER A 307 11.76 -0.98 13.66
C SER A 307 12.76 -1.12 12.51
N LEU A 308 13.04 -0.03 11.79
CA LEU A 308 14.03 -0.03 10.71
C LEU A 308 15.45 -0.41 11.19
N ASN A 309 15.78 -0.10 12.45
CA ASN A 309 17.09 -0.41 13.04
C ASN A 309 17.14 -1.79 13.70
N ASP A 310 15.99 -2.44 13.87
CA ASP A 310 15.88 -3.78 14.45
C ASP A 310 14.71 -4.49 13.76
N LEU A 311 15.01 -5.03 12.58
CA LEU A 311 14.05 -5.78 11.78
C LEU A 311 13.65 -7.13 12.40
N SER A 312 14.23 -7.51 13.54
CA SER A 312 13.87 -8.75 14.25
C SER A 312 12.79 -8.54 15.31
N THR A 313 12.55 -7.29 15.74
CA THR A 313 11.60 -6.98 16.81
C THR A 313 10.31 -6.38 16.27
N ILE A 314 9.20 -7.05 16.57
CA ILE A 314 7.84 -6.58 16.36
C ILE A 314 7.38 -5.89 17.64
N TYR A 315 7.08 -4.60 17.55
CA TYR A 315 6.41 -3.83 18.59
C TYR A 315 4.90 -3.90 18.34
N LEU A 316 4.16 -4.51 19.24
CA LEU A 316 2.72 -4.73 19.10
C LEU A 316 1.95 -3.90 20.13
N ASN A 317 0.98 -3.11 19.68
CA ASN A 317 0.10 -2.39 20.57
C ASN A 317 -0.70 -3.39 21.44
N LYS A 318 -0.57 -3.25 22.77
CA LYS A 318 -1.20 -4.17 23.74
C LYS A 318 -2.73 -4.18 23.69
N ASN A 319 -3.33 -3.12 23.17
CA ASN A 319 -4.78 -2.95 23.08
C ASN A 319 -5.39 -3.77 21.92
N LEU A 320 -4.58 -4.41 21.07
CA LEU A 320 -5.05 -5.33 20.05
C LEU A 320 -5.39 -6.69 20.65
N PHE A 321 -6.59 -7.18 20.34
CA PHE A 321 -7.13 -8.46 20.82
C PHE A 321 -7.72 -9.30 19.68
N GLY A 322 -8.00 -10.57 19.98
CA GLY A 322 -8.68 -11.49 19.06
C GLY A 322 -7.97 -11.64 17.71
N THR A 323 -8.77 -11.65 16.63
CA THR A 323 -8.29 -11.87 15.26
C THR A 323 -7.43 -10.72 14.75
N GLU A 324 -7.68 -9.48 15.18
CA GLU A 324 -6.89 -8.31 14.77
C GLU A 324 -5.46 -8.42 15.28
N ARG A 325 -5.27 -8.90 16.53
CA ARG A 325 -3.95 -9.16 17.10
C ARG A 325 -3.15 -10.16 16.26
N VAL A 326 -3.78 -11.29 15.91
CA VAL A 326 -3.14 -12.35 15.12
C VAL A 326 -2.74 -11.84 13.72
N LYS A 327 -3.66 -11.18 13.03
CA LYS A 327 -3.42 -10.59 11.71
C LYS A 327 -2.29 -9.56 11.75
N THR A 328 -2.30 -8.70 12.76
CA THR A 328 -1.26 -7.67 12.93
C THR A 328 0.10 -8.32 13.14
N ILE A 329 0.22 -9.30 14.03
CA ILE A 329 1.49 -10.01 14.23
C ILE A 329 1.97 -10.67 12.93
N ALA A 330 1.07 -11.31 12.17
CA ALA A 330 1.42 -11.95 10.91
C ALA A 330 1.88 -10.96 9.82
N HIS A 331 1.24 -9.79 9.75
CA HIS A 331 1.63 -8.69 8.88
C HIS A 331 3.01 -8.15 9.25
N GLU A 332 3.22 -7.80 10.53
CA GLU A 332 4.51 -7.31 11.01
C GLU A 332 5.62 -8.35 10.85
N PHE A 333 5.32 -9.63 11.02
CA PHE A 333 6.27 -10.70 10.72
C PHE A 333 6.71 -10.69 9.24
N GLY A 334 5.82 -10.34 8.32
CA GLY A 334 6.19 -10.11 6.91
C GLY A 334 7.27 -9.04 6.75
N HIS A 335 7.23 -7.97 7.54
CA HIS A 335 8.30 -6.98 7.55
C HIS A 335 9.60 -7.51 8.15
N THR A 336 9.55 -8.37 9.16
CA THR A 336 10.76 -9.04 9.67
C THR A 336 11.41 -9.96 8.64
N LEU A 337 10.61 -10.54 7.74
CA LEU A 337 11.06 -11.29 6.57
C LEU A 337 11.62 -10.38 5.45
N GLY A 338 11.50 -9.06 5.57
CA GLY A 338 11.99 -8.09 4.60
C GLY A 338 10.97 -7.68 3.53
N PHE A 339 9.70 -8.09 3.64
CA PHE A 339 8.66 -7.58 2.76
C PHE A 339 8.29 -6.15 3.14
N LYS A 340 8.04 -5.32 2.13
CA LYS A 340 7.45 -3.99 2.33
C LYS A 340 5.94 -4.09 2.46
N ASP A 341 5.35 -3.04 2.99
CA ASP A 341 3.93 -2.77 2.78
C ASP A 341 3.63 -2.73 1.28
N CYS A 342 2.48 -3.28 0.89
CA CYS A 342 2.06 -3.29 -0.51
C CYS A 342 0.93 -2.30 -0.81
N TYR A 343 0.90 -1.18 -0.10
CA TYR A 343 0.17 -0.01 -0.53
C TYR A 343 1.07 0.98 -1.27
N ILE A 344 0.46 1.82 -2.10
CA ILE A 344 1.13 2.95 -2.76
C ILE A 344 0.50 4.22 -2.23
N GLU A 345 1.34 5.17 -1.85
CA GLU A 345 0.92 6.46 -1.34
C GLU A 345 1.75 7.59 -1.93
N TYR A 346 1.10 8.62 -2.45
CA TYR A 346 1.75 9.81 -2.99
C TYR A 346 0.91 11.06 -2.79
N PHE A 347 1.53 12.22 -2.92
CA PHE A 347 0.84 13.50 -2.91
C PHE A 347 0.57 13.96 -4.35
N ASP A 348 -0.71 14.06 -4.74
CA ASP A 348 -1.08 14.67 -6.01
C ASP A 348 -1.07 16.19 -5.86
N THR A 349 0.00 16.81 -6.34
CA THR A 349 0.17 18.25 -6.21
C THR A 349 -0.84 19.06 -7.02
N LYS A 350 -1.48 18.45 -8.05
CA LYS A 350 -2.49 19.14 -8.86
C LYS A 350 -3.80 19.33 -8.10
N SER A 351 -4.22 18.32 -7.35
CA SER A 351 -5.43 18.37 -6.54
C SER A 351 -5.15 18.78 -5.09
N GLY A 352 -3.90 18.71 -4.64
CA GLY A 352 -3.53 18.97 -3.24
C GLY A 352 -3.95 17.84 -2.31
N GLU A 353 -3.99 16.60 -2.80
CA GLU A 353 -4.57 15.45 -2.09
C GLU A 353 -3.52 14.36 -1.85
N VAL A 354 -3.65 13.64 -0.74
CA VAL A 354 -2.90 12.40 -0.52
C VAL A 354 -3.69 11.25 -1.10
N VAL A 355 -3.09 10.50 -2.02
CA VAL A 355 -3.71 9.38 -2.71
C VAL A 355 -3.11 8.09 -2.17
N TYR A 356 -3.96 7.16 -1.72
CA TYR A 356 -3.56 5.89 -1.14
C TYR A 356 -4.24 4.69 -1.82
N TYR A 357 -3.46 3.68 -2.18
CA TYR A 357 -3.90 2.46 -2.87
C TYR A 357 -3.49 1.21 -2.11
N GLU A 358 -4.45 0.33 -1.78
CA GLU A 358 -4.17 -0.98 -1.18
C GLU A 358 -4.15 -2.08 -2.23
N LEU A 359 -2.99 -2.49 -2.73
CA LEU A 359 -2.92 -3.44 -3.85
C LEU A 359 -3.54 -4.79 -3.48
N GLU A 360 -4.24 -5.43 -4.43
CA GLU A 360 -4.87 -6.75 -4.21
C GLU A 360 -5.78 -6.83 -2.96
N ARG A 361 -6.43 -5.72 -2.59
CA ARG A 361 -7.42 -5.66 -1.51
C ARG A 361 -8.55 -6.65 -1.72
N ASP A 362 -9.02 -6.80 -2.95
CA ASP A 362 -10.04 -7.76 -3.39
C ASP A 362 -9.62 -9.23 -3.18
N LYS A 363 -8.30 -9.51 -3.26
CA LYS A 363 -7.72 -10.83 -2.99
C LYS A 363 -7.42 -11.04 -1.51
N GLY A 364 -7.67 -10.04 -0.66
CA GLY A 364 -7.46 -10.11 0.77
C GLY A 364 -5.99 -10.21 1.17
N ASN A 365 -5.11 -9.46 0.49
CA ASN A 365 -3.68 -9.43 0.79
C ASN A 365 -3.40 -8.79 2.17
N LEU A 366 -3.00 -9.62 3.14
CA LEU A 366 -2.71 -9.19 4.50
C LEU A 366 -1.48 -8.27 4.61
N MET A 367 -0.57 -8.28 3.63
CA MET A 367 0.56 -7.33 3.59
C MET A 367 0.14 -5.92 3.15
N CYS A 368 -1.10 -5.73 2.67
CA CYS A 368 -1.56 -4.43 2.16
C CYS A 368 -2.63 -3.79 3.07
N SER A 369 -3.44 -4.59 3.74
CA SER A 369 -4.54 -4.09 4.57
C SER A 369 -4.87 -5.04 5.72
N LEU A 370 -4.94 -4.55 6.95
CA LEU A 370 -5.39 -5.33 8.10
C LEU A 370 -6.92 -5.48 8.13
N GLU A 371 -7.67 -4.53 7.56
CA GLU A 371 -9.14 -4.57 7.51
C GLU A 371 -9.63 -5.63 6.52
N PHE A 372 -9.07 -5.65 5.31
CA PHE A 372 -9.49 -6.55 4.22
C PHE A 372 -8.60 -7.78 4.06
N GLY A 373 -7.37 -7.72 4.57
CA GLY A 373 -6.42 -8.81 4.55
C GLY A 373 -6.96 -10.02 5.30
N THR A 374 -7.00 -11.16 4.63
CA THR A 374 -7.43 -12.43 5.24
C THR A 374 -6.31 -13.44 5.31
N LYS A 375 -5.32 -13.33 4.43
CA LYS A 375 -4.17 -14.26 4.36
C LYS A 375 -2.96 -13.59 3.71
N ILE A 376 -1.79 -14.19 3.93
CA ILE A 376 -0.59 -13.87 3.16
C ILE A 376 -0.72 -14.49 1.76
N PRO A 377 -0.60 -13.72 0.67
CA PRO A 377 -0.70 -14.28 -0.68
C PRO A 377 0.44 -15.25 -1.00
N GLU A 378 0.15 -16.23 -1.86
CA GLU A 378 1.08 -17.31 -2.21
C GLU A 378 2.42 -16.82 -2.77
N LYS A 379 2.40 -15.73 -3.55
CA LYS A 379 3.63 -15.10 -4.09
C LYS A 379 4.63 -14.66 -3.01
N TYR A 380 4.18 -14.33 -1.80
CA TYR A 380 5.08 -14.00 -0.69
C TYR A 380 5.72 -15.27 -0.13
N LEU A 381 4.95 -16.34 0.05
CA LEU A 381 5.47 -17.64 0.50
C LEU A 381 6.48 -18.22 -0.48
N GLU A 382 6.20 -18.11 -1.78
CA GLU A 382 7.13 -18.52 -2.85
C GLU A 382 8.45 -17.76 -2.78
N LYS A 383 8.41 -16.45 -2.47
CA LYS A 383 9.63 -15.65 -2.28
C LYS A 383 10.42 -16.10 -1.06
N VAL A 384 9.77 -16.33 0.09
CA VAL A 384 10.43 -16.87 1.29
C VAL A 384 11.11 -18.20 0.97
N VAL A 385 10.39 -19.13 0.35
CA VAL A 385 10.93 -20.43 -0.05
C VAL A 385 12.11 -20.27 -1.00
N SER A 386 11.97 -19.47 -2.06
CA SER A 386 13.05 -19.27 -3.05
C SER A 386 14.32 -18.67 -2.44
N LYS A 387 14.16 -17.90 -1.35
CA LYS A 387 15.27 -17.29 -0.63
C LYS A 387 16.01 -18.28 0.26
N TYR A 388 15.26 -19.07 1.04
CA TYR A 388 15.84 -19.91 2.11
C TYR A 388 16.01 -21.39 1.75
N CYS A 389 15.23 -21.92 0.81
CA CYS A 389 15.25 -23.33 0.40
C CYS A 389 16.02 -23.53 -0.91
N LYS A 390 17.24 -22.99 -0.98
CA LYS A 390 18.08 -23.08 -2.17
C LYS A 390 18.75 -24.43 -2.34
#